data_AF-A0A0B1SKU7-F1
#
_entry.id   AF-A0A0B1SKU7-F1
#
_cell.length_a   1.000
_cell.length_b   1.000
_cell.length_c   1.000
_cell.angle_alpha   90.00
_cell.angle_beta   90.00
_cell.angle_gamma   90.00
#
_symmetry.space_group_name_H-M   'P 1'
#
loop_
_entity.id
_entity.type
_entity.pdbx_description
1 polymer ?
#
loop_
_entity_poly.entity_id
_entity_poly.type
_entity_poly.pdbx_seq_one_letter_code
_entity_poly.pdbx_strand_id
1 'polypeptide(L)'
;MVVWPDAGLDEITDEFLTLMLGEQKFVDQWTFNVERELARAEECRGVVASGPVMVEEKLKKCNDTLTTVLEELIHAIDASSQSFLSSVDFTICHCEPEHNRDASLLFAARLQIDRISSRKVDRSRYEAAARRLLQLVRLFTTRISSAFQISNVSAFATSLCDMLYTFCDGAFSSLGERDKGVISLLRRAVDDFNEIVVEKLSKAAFEAQCARRKLATPPRQHFFSPQPVKLRRPLVQIQQRSPGYLLPAELLKVVLKLC
;
A
#
# COMPACT_ATOMS: atom_id res chain seq x y z
N MET A 1 -17.95 -21.45 27.20
CA MET A 1 -17.61 -20.94 25.85
C MET A 1 -17.57 -19.43 25.99
N VAL A 2 -16.38 -18.85 26.17
CA VAL A 2 -16.23 -17.42 26.44
C VAL A 2 -16.30 -16.69 25.11
N VAL A 3 -17.38 -15.93 24.89
CA VAL A 3 -17.54 -15.07 23.72
C VAL A 3 -16.80 -13.78 24.03
N TRP A 4 -15.65 -13.60 23.38
CA TRP A 4 -14.91 -12.35 23.44
C TRP A 4 -15.61 -11.33 22.51
N PRO A 5 -15.79 -10.06 22.92
CA PRO A 5 -16.23 -9.02 22.01
C PRO A 5 -15.16 -8.82 20.92
N ASP A 6 -15.56 -8.72 19.64
CA ASP A 6 -14.66 -8.59 18.47
C ASP A 6 -13.54 -7.56 18.68
N ALA A 7 -13.85 -6.43 19.32
CA ALA A 7 -12.88 -5.37 19.60
C ALA A 7 -11.72 -5.80 20.53
N GLY A 8 -11.97 -6.74 21.44
CA GLY A 8 -10.94 -7.26 22.34
C GLY A 8 -10.03 -8.28 21.66
N LEU A 9 -10.51 -8.96 20.61
CA LEU A 9 -9.67 -9.85 19.81
C LEU A 9 -8.70 -9.01 18.98
N ASP A 10 -9.18 -7.95 18.34
CA ASP A 10 -8.36 -7.05 17.53
C ASP A 10 -7.26 -6.37 18.36
N GLU A 11 -7.59 -5.87 19.56
CA GLU A 11 -6.59 -5.29 20.47
C GLU A 11 -5.50 -6.29 20.89
N ILE A 12 -5.90 -7.52 21.22
CA ILE A 12 -4.94 -8.59 21.58
C ILE A 12 -4.09 -8.97 20.37
N THR A 13 -4.68 -8.97 19.18
CA THR A 13 -3.95 -9.30 17.94
C THR A 13 -2.96 -8.19 17.60
N ASP A 14 -3.32 -6.93 17.75
CA ASP A 14 -2.44 -5.79 17.53
C ASP A 14 -1.32 -5.70 18.58
N GLU A 15 -1.61 -5.96 19.85
CA GLU A 15 -0.60 -6.00 20.91
C GLU A 15 0.38 -7.18 20.68
N PHE A 16 -0.14 -8.34 20.29
CA PHE A 16 0.67 -9.50 19.92
C PHE A 16 1.51 -9.23 18.67
N LEU A 17 0.94 -8.66 17.61
CA LEU A 17 1.68 -8.29 16.41
C LEU A 17 2.74 -7.24 16.71
N THR A 18 2.47 -6.27 17.59
CA THR A 18 3.45 -5.27 18.03
C THR A 18 4.62 -5.91 18.77
N LEU A 19 4.35 -6.86 19.67
CA LEU A 19 5.37 -7.64 20.38
C LEU A 19 6.20 -8.50 19.41
N MET A 20 5.54 -9.19 18.48
CA MET A 20 6.20 -10.10 17.56
C MET A 20 6.99 -9.37 16.46
N LEU A 21 6.49 -8.24 15.96
CA LEU A 21 7.18 -7.39 14.97
C LEU A 21 8.29 -6.54 15.59
N GLY A 22 8.29 -6.35 16.90
CA GLY A 22 9.38 -5.69 17.65
C GLY A 22 10.66 -6.52 17.72
N GLU A 23 10.57 -7.85 17.57
CA GLU A 23 11.75 -8.72 17.58
C GLU A 23 12.28 -9.01 16.18
N GLN A 24 13.42 -8.40 15.84
CA GLN A 24 14.12 -8.58 14.56
C GLN A 24 14.33 -10.07 14.18
N LYS A 25 14.62 -10.91 15.19
CA LYS A 25 14.83 -12.36 15.00
C LYS A 25 13.56 -13.08 14.58
N PHE A 26 12.41 -12.71 15.14
CA PHE A 26 11.14 -13.30 14.75
C PHE A 26 10.78 -12.89 13.32
N VAL A 27 10.95 -11.61 12.99
CA VAL A 27 10.69 -11.11 11.64
C VAL A 27 11.56 -11.84 10.61
N ASP A 28 12.86 -11.99 10.88
CA ASP A 28 13.77 -12.71 9.99
C ASP A 28 13.40 -14.20 9.84
N GLN A 29 13.03 -14.86 10.95
CA GLN A 29 12.63 -16.27 10.94
C GLN A 29 11.27 -16.52 10.28
N TRP A 30 10.31 -15.62 10.51
CA TRP A 30 8.98 -15.67 9.90
C TRP A 30 9.07 -15.43 8.40
N THR A 31 9.83 -14.41 7.97
CA THR A 31 10.09 -14.17 6.54
C THR A 31 10.78 -15.37 5.90
N PHE A 32 11.84 -15.92 6.52
CA PHE A 32 12.51 -17.11 6.00
C PHE A 32 11.56 -18.30 5.85
N ASN A 33 10.69 -18.53 6.84
CA ASN A 33 9.72 -19.61 6.79
C ASN A 33 8.65 -19.38 5.71
N VAL A 34 8.14 -18.16 5.57
CA VAL A 34 7.15 -17.81 4.53
C VAL A 34 7.76 -17.91 3.13
N GLU A 35 8.98 -17.40 2.92
CA GLU A 35 9.73 -17.53 1.67
C GLU A 35 9.97 -19.00 1.32
N ARG A 36 10.35 -19.82 2.30
CA ARG A 36 10.56 -21.27 2.11
C ARG A 36 9.26 -22.02 1.77
N GLU A 37 8.16 -21.70 2.45
CA GLU A 37 6.87 -22.36 2.18
C GLU A 37 6.28 -21.92 0.83
N LEU A 38 6.47 -20.66 0.42
CA LEU A 38 6.14 -20.19 -0.93
C LEU A 38 6.97 -20.90 -1.99
N ALA A 39 8.30 -21.01 -1.80
CA ALA A 39 9.17 -21.73 -2.72
C ALA A 39 8.78 -23.21 -2.84
N ARG A 40 8.37 -23.87 -1.74
CA ARG A 40 7.88 -25.26 -1.75
C ARG A 40 6.54 -25.41 -2.46
N ALA A 41 5.60 -24.49 -2.24
CA ALA A 41 4.31 -24.50 -2.91
C ALA A 41 4.45 -24.31 -4.43
N GLU A 42 5.50 -23.60 -4.87
CA GLU A 42 5.86 -23.41 -6.27
C GLU A 42 6.61 -24.61 -6.87
N GLU A 43 7.52 -25.25 -6.13
CA GLU A 43 8.19 -26.50 -6.55
C GLU A 43 7.21 -27.67 -6.72
N CYS A 44 6.18 -27.79 -5.87
CA CYS A 44 5.14 -28.82 -6.04
C CYS A 44 4.32 -28.67 -7.33
N ARG A 45 4.40 -27.53 -8.04
CA ARG A 45 3.82 -27.38 -9.38
C ARG A 45 4.78 -27.74 -10.52
N GLY A 46 6.07 -27.96 -10.25
CA GLY A 46 7.11 -28.02 -11.28
C GLY A 46 8.01 -29.26 -11.30
N VAL A 47 7.91 -30.20 -10.35
CA VAL A 47 8.89 -31.30 -10.24
C VAL A 47 8.41 -32.57 -10.95
N VAL A 48 8.89 -32.76 -12.19
CA VAL A 48 9.30 -34.09 -12.68
C VAL A 48 10.71 -33.96 -13.27
N ALA A 49 11.59 -34.84 -12.80
CA ALA A 49 12.93 -35.17 -13.30
C ALA A 49 14.14 -34.40 -12.75
N SER A 50 14.95 -35.15 -11.99
CA SER A 50 16.26 -34.81 -11.44
C SER A 50 17.35 -35.75 -11.99
N GLY A 51 18.57 -35.25 -12.22
CA GLY A 51 19.79 -36.02 -12.55
C GLY A 51 21.08 -35.19 -12.43
N PRO A 52 22.29 -35.80 -12.34
CA PRO A 52 23.43 -35.29 -11.56
C PRO A 52 24.47 -34.41 -12.31
N VAL A 53 24.14 -33.80 -13.45
CA VAL A 53 25.02 -32.88 -14.23
C VAL A 53 25.08 -31.47 -13.60
N MET A 54 24.74 -31.38 -12.31
CA MET A 54 23.81 -30.38 -11.82
C MET A 54 24.46 -29.09 -11.28
N VAL A 55 25.77 -28.84 -11.47
CA VAL A 55 26.45 -27.70 -10.83
C VAL A 55 26.75 -26.56 -11.82
N GLU A 56 27.39 -26.84 -12.96
CA GLU A 56 27.60 -25.82 -14.00
C GLU A 56 26.29 -25.47 -14.74
N GLU A 57 25.44 -26.47 -14.96
CA GLU A 57 24.13 -26.29 -15.56
C GLU A 57 23.19 -25.52 -14.63
N LYS A 58 23.25 -25.73 -13.30
CA LYS A 58 22.51 -24.90 -12.33
C LYS A 58 22.95 -23.45 -12.35
N LEU A 59 24.24 -23.16 -12.51
CA LEU A 59 24.73 -21.78 -12.53
C LEU A 59 24.27 -21.05 -13.79
N LYS A 60 24.25 -21.73 -14.96
CA LYS A 60 23.64 -21.18 -16.18
C LYS A 60 22.12 -21.04 -16.07
N LYS A 61 21.43 -22.08 -15.60
CA LYS A 61 19.96 -22.11 -15.44
C LYS A 61 19.46 -21.04 -14.46
N CYS A 62 20.16 -20.83 -13.34
CA CYS A 62 19.85 -19.77 -12.36
C CYS A 62 20.17 -18.36 -12.90
N ASN A 63 21.20 -18.22 -13.73
CA ASN A 63 21.47 -16.95 -14.41
C ASN A 63 20.40 -16.60 -15.44
N ASP A 64 19.96 -17.57 -16.24
CA ASP A 64 18.90 -17.38 -17.25
C ASP A 64 17.53 -17.12 -16.61
N THR A 65 17.28 -17.67 -15.41
CA THR A 65 15.98 -17.52 -14.73
C THR A 65 15.72 -16.07 -14.31
N LEU A 66 16.68 -15.39 -13.67
CA LEU A 66 16.51 -13.98 -13.30
C LEU A 66 16.29 -13.11 -14.54
N THR A 67 17.11 -13.28 -15.57
CA THR A 67 17.01 -12.49 -16.81
C THR A 67 15.64 -12.68 -17.45
N THR A 68 15.17 -13.92 -17.56
CA THR A 68 13.81 -14.23 -18.05
C THR A 68 12.73 -13.53 -17.22
N VAL A 69 12.85 -13.54 -15.88
CA VAL A 69 11.87 -12.87 -15.01
C VAL A 69 11.91 -11.34 -15.19
N LEU A 70 13.08 -10.75 -15.40
CA LEU A 70 13.22 -9.32 -15.68
C LEU A 70 12.60 -8.95 -17.04
N GLU A 71 12.80 -9.77 -18.07
CA GLU A 71 12.17 -9.61 -19.38
C GLU A 71 10.65 -9.74 -19.29
N GLU A 72 10.14 -10.73 -18.55
CA GLU A 72 8.71 -10.84 -18.27
C GLU A 72 8.17 -9.63 -17.52
N LEU A 73 8.94 -9.08 -16.57
CA LEU A 73 8.57 -7.87 -15.84
C LEU A 73 8.47 -6.66 -16.76
N ILE A 74 9.45 -6.47 -17.66
CA ILE A 74 9.41 -5.42 -18.70
C ILE A 74 8.12 -5.55 -19.52
N HIS A 75 7.88 -6.73 -20.07
CA HIS A 75 6.69 -6.97 -20.89
C HIS A 75 5.39 -6.78 -20.12
N ALA A 76 5.34 -7.15 -18.84
CA ALA A 76 4.18 -6.93 -18.01
C ALA A 76 3.93 -5.44 -17.73
N ILE A 77 4.99 -4.64 -17.53
CA ILE A 77 4.89 -3.19 -17.34
C ILE A 77 4.37 -2.54 -18.62
N ASP A 78 4.96 -2.88 -19.77
CA ASP A 78 4.53 -2.36 -21.07
C ASP A 78 3.07 -2.73 -21.36
N ALA A 79 2.70 -3.99 -21.13
CA ALA A 79 1.32 -4.45 -21.29
C ALA A 79 0.36 -3.72 -20.34
N SER A 80 0.80 -3.40 -19.12
CA SER A 80 0.03 -2.60 -18.18
C SER A 80 -0.21 -1.19 -18.69
N SER A 81 0.83 -0.53 -19.18
CA SER A 81 0.74 0.81 -19.79
C SER A 81 -0.18 0.82 -21.02
N GLN A 82 -0.11 -0.21 -21.87
CA GLN A 82 -1.00 -0.34 -23.04
C GLN A 82 -2.45 -0.63 -22.63
N SER A 83 -2.65 -1.49 -21.62
CA SER A 83 -3.97 -1.73 -21.04
C SER A 83 -4.54 -0.44 -20.47
N PHE A 84 -3.73 0.35 -19.76
CA PHE A 84 -4.14 1.64 -19.24
C PHE A 84 -4.62 2.60 -20.34
N LEU A 85 -3.86 2.72 -21.42
CA LEU A 85 -4.22 3.59 -22.56
C LEU A 85 -5.50 3.13 -23.29
N SER A 86 -5.76 1.83 -23.33
CA SER A 86 -6.87 1.26 -24.11
C SER A 86 -8.16 1.04 -23.33
N SER A 87 -8.08 0.83 -22.01
CA SER A 87 -9.22 0.39 -21.20
C SER A 87 -9.68 1.38 -20.14
N VAL A 88 -8.84 2.37 -19.78
CA VAL A 88 -9.18 3.30 -18.71
C VAL A 88 -10.07 4.41 -19.20
N ASP A 89 -11.32 4.37 -18.76
CA ASP A 89 -12.26 5.48 -18.86
C ASP A 89 -12.52 6.05 -17.46
N PHE A 90 -12.05 7.28 -17.22
CA PHE A 90 -12.22 7.97 -15.95
C PHE A 90 -13.68 8.33 -15.65
N THR A 91 -14.57 8.30 -16.63
CA THR A 91 -16.00 8.66 -16.45
C THR A 91 -16.78 7.59 -15.69
N ILE A 92 -16.32 6.33 -15.73
CA ILE A 92 -16.92 5.19 -15.02
C ILE A 92 -16.21 4.85 -13.70
N CYS A 93 -15.18 5.61 -13.32
CA CYS A 93 -14.38 5.37 -12.13
C CYS A 93 -15.02 5.97 -10.86
N HIS A 94 -14.87 5.30 -9.73
CA HIS A 94 -15.43 5.73 -8.46
C HIS A 94 -14.45 6.60 -7.67
N CYS A 95 -14.98 7.59 -6.95
CA CYS A 95 -14.19 8.49 -6.11
C CYS A 95 -14.49 8.33 -4.61
N GLU A 96 -15.38 7.40 -4.23
CA GLU A 96 -15.75 7.17 -2.84
C GLU A 96 -14.64 6.44 -2.07
N PRO A 97 -14.48 6.69 -0.76
CA PRO A 97 -13.46 6.02 0.03
C PRO A 97 -13.88 4.57 0.32
N GLU A 98 -13.29 3.59 -0.37
CA GLU A 98 -13.35 2.17 0.01
C GLU A 98 -12.00 1.73 0.57
N HIS A 99 -12.03 0.73 1.44
CA HIS A 99 -10.84 0.13 2.05
C HIS A 99 -9.89 -0.40 0.97
N ASN A 100 -8.63 0.03 1.01
CA ASN A 100 -7.61 -0.39 0.04
C ASN A 100 -7.16 -1.82 0.34
N ARG A 101 -7.78 -2.79 -0.34
CA ARG A 101 -7.51 -4.24 -0.18
C ARG A 101 -6.07 -4.63 -0.55
N ASP A 102 -5.38 -3.80 -1.32
CA ASP A 102 -4.03 -4.08 -1.81
C ASP A 102 -2.94 -3.43 -0.94
N ALA A 103 -3.30 -2.63 0.07
CA ALA A 103 -2.35 -1.89 0.90
C ALA A 103 -1.36 -2.80 1.65
N SER A 104 -1.83 -3.92 2.21
CA SER A 104 -0.99 -4.89 2.91
C SER A 104 0.01 -5.58 1.97
N LEU A 105 -0.43 -5.91 0.74
CA LEU A 105 0.41 -6.52 -0.28
C LEU A 105 1.52 -5.56 -0.75
N LEU A 106 1.16 -4.29 -0.97
CA LEU A 106 2.10 -3.24 -1.34
C LEU A 106 3.12 -2.98 -0.23
N PHE A 107 2.67 -2.90 1.03
CA PHE A 107 3.55 -2.70 2.17
C PHE A 107 4.55 -3.85 2.34
N ALA A 108 4.08 -5.10 2.26
CA ALA A 108 4.93 -6.28 2.38
C ALA A 108 5.99 -6.34 1.25
N ALA A 109 5.59 -6.03 0.01
CA ALA A 109 6.52 -5.98 -1.11
C ALA A 109 7.54 -4.84 -0.97
N ARG A 110 7.10 -3.67 -0.53
CA ARG A 110 7.98 -2.52 -0.30
C ARG A 110 9.07 -2.84 0.71
N LEU A 111 8.69 -3.44 1.84
CA LEU A 111 9.63 -3.85 2.87
C LEU A 111 10.67 -4.85 2.34
N GLN A 112 10.25 -5.80 1.50
CA GLN A 112 11.16 -6.75 0.85
C GLN A 112 12.15 -6.03 -0.07
N ILE A 113 11.68 -5.07 -0.87
CA ILE A 113 12.48 -4.31 -1.83
C ILE A 113 13.49 -3.38 -1.13
N ASP A 114 13.04 -2.67 -0.09
CA ASP A 114 13.91 -1.78 0.69
C ASP A 114 15.05 -2.59 1.36
N ARG A 115 14.75 -3.80 1.84
CA ARG A 115 15.75 -4.71 2.42
C ARG A 115 16.80 -5.15 1.41
N ILE A 116 16.39 -5.49 0.18
CA ILE A 116 17.37 -5.89 -0.86
C ILE A 116 18.18 -4.71 -1.39
N SER A 117 17.66 -3.49 -1.32
CA SER A 117 18.42 -2.29 -1.69
C SER A 117 19.45 -1.89 -0.63
N SER A 118 19.12 -2.10 0.66
CA SER A 118 19.98 -1.71 1.79
C SER A 118 21.19 -2.61 2.06
N ARG A 119 21.22 -3.84 1.53
CA ARG A 119 22.27 -4.84 1.79
C ARG A 119 22.79 -5.40 0.48
N LYS A 120 24.05 -5.87 0.45
CA LYS A 120 24.49 -6.73 -0.65
C LYS A 120 23.80 -8.07 -0.51
N VAL A 121 22.94 -8.39 -1.47
CA VAL A 121 22.10 -9.58 -1.41
C VAL A 121 22.37 -10.48 -2.61
N ASP A 122 22.20 -11.78 -2.41
CA ASP A 122 22.38 -12.78 -3.45
C ASP A 122 21.38 -12.60 -4.59
N ARG A 123 21.78 -13.06 -5.78
CA ARG A 123 20.98 -13.03 -7.01
C ARG A 123 19.58 -13.63 -6.83
N SER A 124 19.44 -14.68 -6.02
CA SER A 124 18.17 -15.35 -5.74
C SER A 124 17.15 -14.42 -5.08
N ARG A 125 17.58 -13.47 -4.27
CA ARG A 125 16.67 -12.50 -3.64
C ARG A 125 16.21 -11.42 -4.61
N TYR A 126 17.07 -11.02 -5.55
CA TYR A 126 16.65 -10.16 -6.66
C TYR A 126 15.63 -10.87 -7.55
N GLU A 127 15.81 -12.16 -7.80
CA GLU A 127 14.86 -12.97 -8.57
C GLU A 127 13.50 -13.06 -7.86
N ALA A 128 13.49 -13.34 -6.55
CA ALA A 128 12.26 -13.36 -5.76
C ALA A 128 11.56 -11.99 -5.74
N ALA A 129 12.31 -10.90 -5.58
CA ALA A 129 11.77 -9.55 -5.62
C ALA A 129 11.23 -9.18 -7.02
N ALA A 130 11.91 -9.57 -8.10
CA ALA A 130 11.45 -9.35 -9.47
C ALA A 130 10.13 -10.11 -9.74
N ARG A 131 10.01 -11.37 -9.27
CA ARG A 131 8.74 -12.11 -9.34
C ARG A 131 7.64 -11.43 -8.54
N ARG A 132 7.95 -10.89 -7.36
CA ARG A 132 6.98 -10.18 -6.53
C ARG A 132 6.48 -8.92 -7.22
N LEU A 133 7.39 -8.13 -7.81
CA LEU A 133 7.05 -6.97 -8.62
C LEU A 133 6.19 -7.35 -9.83
N LEU A 134 6.53 -8.44 -10.53
CA LEU A 134 5.75 -8.96 -11.65
C LEU A 134 4.31 -9.31 -11.23
N GLN A 135 4.13 -9.94 -10.07
CA GLN A 135 2.80 -10.21 -9.52
C GLN A 135 2.02 -8.92 -9.24
N LEU A 136 2.67 -7.90 -8.68
CA LEU A 136 2.03 -6.61 -8.41
C LEU A 136 1.64 -5.88 -9.70
N VAL A 137 2.48 -5.92 -10.73
CA VAL A 137 2.17 -5.34 -12.05
C VAL A 137 0.95 -6.06 -12.65
N ARG A 138 0.92 -7.40 -12.62
CA ARG A 138 -0.25 -8.17 -13.11
C ARG A 138 -1.52 -7.85 -12.32
N LEU A 139 -1.41 -7.72 -10.99
CA LEU A 139 -2.54 -7.32 -10.14
C LEU A 139 -3.04 -5.92 -10.51
N PHE A 140 -2.12 -4.97 -10.70
CA PHE A 140 -2.45 -3.61 -11.12
C PHE A 140 -3.16 -3.60 -12.48
N THR A 141 -2.65 -4.31 -13.48
CA THR A 141 -3.31 -4.45 -14.79
C THR A 141 -4.73 -5.01 -14.67
N THR A 142 -4.94 -5.99 -13.78
CA THR A 142 -6.28 -6.54 -13.52
C THR A 142 -7.20 -5.50 -12.89
N ARG A 143 -6.70 -4.65 -11.98
CA ARG A 143 -7.47 -3.59 -11.34
C ARG A 143 -7.94 -2.54 -12.34
N ILE A 144 -7.05 -2.07 -13.21
CA ILE A 144 -7.38 -1.02 -14.19
C ILE A 144 -8.28 -1.50 -15.34
N SER A 145 -8.39 -2.82 -15.55
CA SER A 145 -9.23 -3.42 -16.59
C SER A 145 -10.73 -3.44 -16.24
N SER A 146 -11.13 -2.93 -15.07
CA SER A 146 -12.51 -2.91 -14.58
C SER A 146 -12.80 -1.56 -13.91
N ALA A 147 -14.05 -1.28 -13.54
CA ALA A 147 -14.36 -0.07 -12.78
C ALA A 147 -13.52 -0.03 -11.49
N PHE A 148 -12.79 1.06 -11.26
CA PHE A 148 -11.85 1.17 -10.14
C PHE A 148 -11.98 2.50 -9.41
N GLN A 149 -11.36 2.56 -8.23
CA GLN A 149 -11.27 3.78 -7.44
C GLN A 149 -10.02 4.58 -7.78
N ILE A 150 -10.19 5.80 -8.29
CA ILE A 150 -9.08 6.59 -8.83
C ILE A 150 -8.00 6.84 -7.75
N SER A 151 -8.40 7.16 -6.52
CA SER A 151 -7.46 7.42 -5.43
C SER A 151 -6.66 6.18 -5.02
N ASN A 152 -7.31 5.00 -4.94
CA ASN A 152 -6.62 3.76 -4.56
C ASN A 152 -5.69 3.27 -5.66
N VAL A 153 -6.13 3.33 -6.93
CA VAL A 153 -5.31 2.93 -8.08
C VAL A 153 -4.16 3.90 -8.32
N SER A 154 -4.37 5.21 -8.12
CA SER A 154 -3.28 6.19 -8.15
C SER A 154 -2.24 5.90 -7.06
N ALA A 155 -2.67 5.67 -5.82
CA ALA A 155 -1.74 5.32 -4.74
C ALA A 155 -1.01 3.99 -5.00
N PHE A 156 -1.70 3.00 -5.57
CA PHE A 156 -1.08 1.74 -6.01
C PHE A 156 0.00 2.02 -7.05
N ALA A 157 -0.34 2.73 -8.13
CA ALA A 157 0.57 3.00 -9.24
C ALA A 157 1.82 3.74 -8.76
N THR A 158 1.66 4.78 -7.94
CA THR A 158 2.79 5.52 -7.34
C THR A 158 3.66 4.61 -6.49
N SER A 159 3.06 3.83 -5.57
CA SER A 159 3.84 2.93 -4.72
C SER A 159 4.55 1.83 -5.52
N LEU A 160 3.93 1.32 -6.57
CA LEU A 160 4.54 0.33 -7.47
C LEU A 160 5.72 0.93 -8.23
N CYS A 161 5.56 2.15 -8.74
CA CYS A 161 6.61 2.88 -9.44
C CYS A 161 7.84 3.13 -8.54
N ASP A 162 7.62 3.61 -7.31
CA ASP A 162 8.69 3.82 -6.33
C ASP A 162 9.47 2.53 -6.03
N MET A 163 8.73 1.42 -5.87
CA MET A 163 9.31 0.10 -5.65
C MET A 163 10.12 -0.38 -6.85
N LEU A 164 9.64 -0.16 -8.07
CA LEU A 164 10.34 -0.50 -9.31
C LEU A 164 11.64 0.30 -9.47
N TYR A 165 11.64 1.60 -9.18
CA TYR A 165 12.85 2.41 -9.18
C TYR A 165 13.86 1.95 -8.13
N THR A 166 13.40 1.73 -6.89
CA THR A 166 14.24 1.26 -5.79
C THR A 166 14.89 -0.09 -6.13
N PHE A 167 14.12 -0.98 -6.75
CA PHE A 167 14.62 -2.26 -7.26
C PHE A 167 15.68 -2.06 -8.34
N CYS A 168 15.42 -1.20 -9.35
CA CYS A 168 16.38 -0.93 -10.42
C CYS A 168 17.69 -0.37 -9.89
N ASP A 169 17.65 0.59 -8.97
CA ASP A 169 18.85 1.20 -8.36
C ASP A 169 19.68 0.16 -7.57
N GLY A 170 19.01 -0.66 -6.76
CA GLY A 170 19.65 -1.74 -6.01
C GLY A 170 20.23 -2.81 -6.93
N ALA A 171 19.48 -3.24 -7.94
CA ALA A 171 19.88 -4.25 -8.91
C ALA A 171 21.07 -3.79 -9.75
N PHE A 172 21.06 -2.55 -10.21
CA PHE A 172 22.15 -1.98 -11.02
C PHE A 172 23.47 -1.89 -10.24
N SER A 173 23.40 -1.66 -8.93
CA SER A 173 24.55 -1.55 -8.04
C SER A 173 25.12 -2.90 -7.61
N SER A 174 24.28 -3.93 -7.50
CA SER A 174 24.65 -5.23 -6.92
C SER A 174 24.86 -6.36 -7.94
N LEU A 175 24.21 -6.29 -9.11
CA LEU A 175 24.31 -7.34 -10.14
C LEU A 175 25.48 -7.07 -11.11
N GLY A 176 25.91 -8.14 -11.80
CA GLY A 176 27.05 -8.08 -12.71
C GLY A 176 26.73 -7.35 -14.02
N GLU A 177 27.78 -6.98 -14.77
CA GLU A 177 27.68 -6.27 -16.07
C GLU A 177 26.70 -6.91 -17.06
N ARG A 178 26.56 -8.24 -17.03
CA ARG A 178 25.66 -8.98 -17.92
C ARG A 178 24.19 -8.62 -17.72
N ASP A 179 23.77 -8.30 -16.49
CA ASP A 179 22.37 -7.99 -16.19
C ASP A 179 22.05 -6.50 -16.36
N LYS A 180 23.08 -5.63 -16.36
CA LYS A 180 22.91 -4.17 -16.44
C LYS A 180 22.18 -3.70 -17.68
N GLY A 181 22.37 -4.40 -18.81
CA GLY A 181 21.64 -4.12 -20.04
C GLY A 181 20.13 -4.28 -19.86
N VAL A 182 19.69 -5.42 -19.31
CA VAL A 182 18.27 -5.70 -19.06
C VAL A 182 17.70 -4.81 -17.97
N ILE A 183 18.47 -4.50 -16.92
CA ILE A 183 18.05 -3.55 -15.86
C ILE A 183 17.86 -2.15 -16.44
N SER A 184 18.67 -1.72 -17.40
CA SER A 184 18.50 -0.43 -18.08
C SER A 184 17.24 -0.40 -18.93
N LEU A 185 16.91 -1.50 -19.62
CA LEU A 185 15.65 -1.65 -20.35
C LEU A 185 14.45 -1.63 -19.39
N LEU A 186 14.55 -2.31 -18.24
CA LEU A 186 13.55 -2.26 -17.19
C LEU A 186 13.35 -0.84 -16.68
N ARG A 187 14.41 -0.11 -16.38
CA ARG A 187 14.30 1.28 -15.94
C ARG A 187 13.56 2.14 -16.96
N ARG A 188 13.86 1.97 -18.25
CA ARG A 188 13.15 2.68 -19.32
C ARG A 188 11.66 2.35 -19.35
N ALA A 189 11.29 1.07 -19.23
CA ALA A 189 9.88 0.67 -19.15
C ALA A 189 9.17 1.27 -17.92
N VAL A 190 9.90 1.40 -16.80
CA VAL A 190 9.40 2.08 -15.58
C VAL A 190 9.21 3.58 -15.81
N ASP A 191 10.14 4.24 -16.51
CA ASP A 191 10.00 5.65 -16.89
C ASP A 191 8.76 5.87 -17.78
N ASP A 192 8.57 5.02 -18.79
CA ASP A 192 7.39 5.05 -19.66
C ASP A 192 6.10 4.80 -18.86
N PHE A 193 6.11 3.84 -17.92
CA PHE A 193 4.97 3.60 -17.01
C PHE A 193 4.69 4.81 -16.12
N ASN A 194 5.72 5.48 -15.62
CA ASN A 194 5.55 6.67 -14.80
C ASN A 194 4.85 7.80 -15.59
N GLU A 195 5.32 8.09 -16.79
CA GLU A 195 4.75 9.10 -17.67
C GLU A 195 3.33 8.74 -18.13
N ILE A 196 3.12 7.50 -18.57
CA ILE A 196 1.85 7.08 -19.18
C ILE A 196 0.76 6.87 -18.13
N VAL A 197 1.11 6.23 -17.00
CA VAL A 197 0.15 5.70 -16.03
C VAL A 197 0.13 6.56 -14.77
N VAL A 198 1.29 6.72 -14.11
CA VAL A 198 1.36 7.35 -12.78
C VAL A 198 1.00 8.82 -12.86
N GLU A 199 1.55 9.59 -13.80
CA GLU A 199 1.25 11.01 -13.96
C GLU A 199 -0.24 11.24 -14.27
N LYS A 200 -0.80 10.45 -15.20
CA LYS A 200 -2.21 10.58 -15.59
C LYS A 200 -3.15 10.21 -14.45
N LEU A 201 -2.89 9.13 -13.73
CA LEU A 201 -3.68 8.74 -12.55
C LEU A 201 -3.58 9.77 -11.43
N SER A 202 -2.37 10.28 -11.16
CA SER A 202 -2.15 11.28 -10.10
C SER A 202 -2.88 12.58 -10.41
N LYS A 203 -2.85 13.02 -11.68
CA LYS A 203 -3.62 14.18 -12.14
C LYS A 203 -5.12 13.94 -11.99
N ALA A 204 -5.64 12.79 -12.44
CA ALA A 204 -7.05 12.45 -12.31
C ALA A 204 -7.49 12.37 -10.84
N ALA A 205 -6.67 11.77 -9.97
CA ALA A 205 -6.93 11.70 -8.53
C ALA A 205 -6.98 13.10 -7.89
N PHE A 206 -6.05 13.98 -8.26
CA PHE A 206 -6.02 15.36 -7.79
C PHE A 206 -7.24 16.15 -8.26
N GLU A 207 -7.62 16.03 -9.53
CA GLU A 207 -8.80 16.68 -10.10
C GLU A 207 -10.09 16.20 -9.42
N ALA A 208 -10.23 14.88 -9.21
CA ALA A 208 -11.34 14.29 -8.47
C ALA A 208 -11.40 14.81 -7.03
N GLN A 209 -10.27 14.91 -6.34
CA GLN A 209 -10.22 15.44 -4.98
C GLN A 209 -10.58 16.94 -4.93
N CYS A 210 -10.13 17.72 -5.90
CA CYS A 210 -10.48 19.14 -6.03
C CYS A 210 -11.98 19.33 -6.32
N ALA A 211 -12.56 18.51 -7.20
CA ALA A 211 -14.00 18.53 -7.48
C ALA A 211 -14.81 18.23 -6.21
N ARG A 212 -14.40 17.21 -5.43
CA ARG A 212 -15.03 16.89 -4.14
C ARG A 212 -14.94 18.04 -3.14
N ARG A 213 -13.79 18.72 -3.04
CA ARG A 213 -13.64 19.90 -2.15
C ARG A 213 -14.53 21.06 -2.58
N LYS A 214 -14.70 21.29 -3.89
CA LYS A 214 -15.61 22.34 -4.42
C LYS A 214 -17.08 22.01 -4.13
N LEU A 215 -17.48 20.74 -4.21
CA LEU A 215 -18.83 20.26 -3.85
C LEU A 215 -19.07 20.24 -2.34
N ALA A 216 -18.02 20.00 -1.54
CA ALA A 216 -18.07 20.02 -0.08
C ALA A 216 -18.02 21.43 0.53
N THR A 217 -18.00 22.49 -0.30
CA THR A 217 -18.33 23.82 0.20
C THR A 217 -19.74 23.71 0.77
N PRO A 218 -19.95 23.90 2.09
CA PRO A 218 -21.31 23.91 2.61
C PRO A 218 -22.08 24.94 1.80
N PRO A 219 -23.36 24.68 1.43
CA PRO A 219 -24.19 25.73 0.88
C PRO A 219 -24.02 26.90 1.85
N ARG A 220 -23.54 28.05 1.34
CA ARG A 220 -23.49 29.28 2.14
C ARG A 220 -24.78 29.29 2.92
N GLN A 221 -24.69 29.18 4.25
CA GLN A 221 -25.84 29.40 5.09
C GLN A 221 -26.34 30.75 4.64
N HIS A 222 -27.49 30.78 3.96
CA HIS A 222 -28.16 32.02 3.66
C HIS A 222 -28.35 32.64 5.03
N PHE A 223 -27.53 33.66 5.28
CA PHE A 223 -27.61 34.50 6.45
C PHE A 223 -29.09 34.77 6.66
N PHE A 224 -29.55 34.39 7.85
CA PHE A 224 -30.77 34.82 8.48
C PHE A 224 -31.47 35.91 7.67
N SER A 225 -32.57 35.55 7.01
CA SER A 225 -33.62 36.52 6.77
C SER A 225 -33.83 37.28 8.09
N PRO A 226 -33.73 38.61 8.12
CA PRO A 226 -33.97 39.36 9.34
C PRO A 226 -35.42 39.11 9.74
N GLN A 227 -35.62 38.21 10.71
CA GLN A 227 -36.94 38.01 11.29
C GLN A 227 -37.46 39.35 11.82
N PRO A 228 -38.73 39.69 11.56
CA PRO A 228 -39.32 40.94 12.03
C PRO A 228 -39.25 41.00 13.57
N VAL A 229 -38.88 42.17 14.08
CA VAL A 229 -38.50 42.52 15.48
C VAL A 229 -39.56 42.18 16.56
N LYS A 230 -40.72 41.62 16.20
CA LYS A 230 -41.89 41.51 17.10
C LYS A 230 -42.08 40.18 17.82
N LEU A 231 -41.14 39.22 17.73
CA LEU A 231 -41.23 37.94 18.46
C LEU A 231 -39.97 37.56 19.24
N ARG A 232 -39.26 38.54 19.81
CA ARG A 232 -38.23 38.24 20.83
C ARG A 232 -38.90 37.92 22.16
N ARG A 233 -39.11 36.62 22.43
CA ARG A 233 -39.20 36.16 23.82
C ARG A 233 -37.83 36.39 24.48
N PRO A 234 -37.75 36.91 25.71
CA PRO A 234 -36.47 37.10 26.38
C PRO A 234 -35.78 35.74 26.51
N LEU A 235 -34.51 35.68 26.07
CA LEU A 235 -33.60 34.59 26.38
C LEU A 235 -33.54 34.49 27.91
N VAL A 236 -34.12 33.43 28.46
CA VAL A 236 -33.77 32.97 29.80
C VAL A 236 -32.27 32.70 29.75
N GLN A 237 -31.53 33.59 30.42
CA GLN A 237 -30.11 33.48 30.70
C GLN A 237 -29.84 32.05 31.15
N ILE A 238 -29.14 31.28 30.32
CA ILE A 238 -28.73 29.90 30.66
C ILE A 238 -27.87 30.03 31.91
N GLN A 239 -28.47 29.74 33.06
CA GLN A 239 -27.79 29.66 34.33
C GLN A 239 -26.76 28.54 34.19
N GLN A 240 -25.49 28.92 34.05
CA GLN A 240 -24.36 28.02 34.23
C GLN A 240 -24.34 27.55 35.69
N ARG A 241 -25.01 26.44 35.99
CA ARG A 241 -24.73 25.59 37.17
C ARG A 241 -25.12 24.15 36.84
N SER A 242 -24.18 23.38 36.31
CA SER A 242 -24.25 21.94 36.48
C SER A 242 -24.02 21.63 37.97
N PRO A 243 -24.84 20.76 38.59
CA PRO A 243 -24.61 20.33 39.96
C PRO A 243 -23.33 19.48 39.98
N GLY A 244 -22.40 19.82 40.87
CA GLY A 244 -21.08 19.20 41.00
C GLY A 244 -21.13 17.72 41.38
N TYR A 245 -21.37 16.86 40.40
CA TYR A 245 -21.37 15.40 40.56
C TYR A 245 -20.04 14.73 40.17
N LEU A 246 -18.97 15.50 39.93
CA LEU A 246 -17.66 14.97 39.52
C LEU A 246 -16.50 15.44 40.42
N LEU A 247 -16.78 15.73 41.70
CA LEU A 247 -15.72 16.01 42.69
C LEU A 247 -15.72 14.93 43.77
N PRO A 248 -14.59 14.22 43.98
CA PRO A 248 -14.42 13.32 45.12
C PRO A 248 -14.72 14.02 46.44
N ALA A 249 -15.38 13.32 47.38
CA ALA A 249 -15.93 13.87 48.62
C ALA A 249 -14.91 14.63 49.49
N GLU A 250 -13.63 14.35 49.30
CA GLU A 250 -12.51 14.93 50.03
C GLU A 250 -12.23 16.40 49.63
N LEU A 251 -12.58 16.81 48.41
CA LEU A 251 -12.34 18.17 47.91
C LEU A 251 -13.50 19.15 48.22
N LEU A 252 -14.68 18.66 48.61
CA LEU A 252 -15.82 19.50 48.97
C LEU A 252 -15.61 20.26 50.29
N LYS A 253 -14.77 19.74 51.20
CA LYS A 253 -14.48 20.38 52.50
C LYS A 253 -13.53 21.58 52.39
N VAL A 254 -12.77 21.68 51.30
CA VAL A 254 -11.82 22.79 51.08
C VAL A 254 -12.53 24.01 50.48
N VAL A 255 -13.54 23.79 49.65
CA VAL A 255 -14.30 24.88 48.99
C VAL A 255 -15.22 25.62 49.98
N LEU A 256 -15.74 24.95 51.00
CA LEU A 256 -16.58 25.58 52.04
C LEU A 256 -15.80 26.40 53.09
N LYS A 257 -14.45 26.39 53.06
CA LYS A 257 -13.61 27.20 53.96
C LYS A 257 -13.03 28.45 53.30
N LEU A 258 -13.33 28.69 52.03
CA LEU A 258 -12.84 29.84 51.25
C LEU A 258 -13.97 30.78 50.76
N CYS A 259 -15.17 30.63 51.32
CA CYS A 259 -16.25 31.61 51.23
C CYS A 259 -16.60 32.13 52.63
#